data_AF-A0A6I4YC68-F1
#
_entry.id   AF-A0A6I4YC68-F1
#
_cell.length_a   1.000
_cell.length_b   1.000
_cell.length_c   1.000
_cell.angle_alpha   90.00
_cell.angle_beta   90.00
_cell.angle_gamma   90.00
#
_symmetry.space_group_name_H-M   'P 1'
#
loop_
_entity.id
_entity.type
_entity.pdbx_description
1 polymer ?
#
loop_
_entity_poly.entity_id
_entity_poly.type
_entity_poly.pdbx_seq_one_letter_code
_entity_poly.pdbx_strand_id
1 'polypeptide(L)'
;MSPAPYALTQLKRLREGCGLTQGQLSERSGVKLTTIQKHERGVQKSAALDVAAPLAEALRVPLEALFSDSISSEILKRRTAEGETRE
;
A
#
# COMPACT_ATOMS: atom_id res chain seq x y z
N MET A 1 19.50 -8.19 9.49
CA MET A 1 19.28 -6.93 8.74
C MET A 1 17.97 -6.33 9.21
N SER A 2 18.01 -5.18 9.90
CA SER A 2 16.80 -4.44 10.22
C SER A 2 16.10 -4.02 8.92
N PRO A 3 14.77 -4.10 8.82
CA PRO A 3 14.07 -3.61 7.64
C PRO A 3 14.40 -2.13 7.47
N ALA A 4 14.68 -1.72 6.22
CA ALA A 4 14.84 -0.31 5.93
C ALA A 4 13.52 0.40 6.32
N PRO A 5 13.55 1.42 7.20
CA PRO A 5 12.35 1.95 7.85
C PRO A 5 11.33 2.55 6.86
N TYR A 6 11.72 2.77 5.62
CA TYR A 6 10.90 3.38 4.57
C TYR A 6 10.65 2.46 3.37
N ALA A 7 10.91 1.16 3.50
CA ALA A 7 10.47 0.19 2.51
C ALA A 7 8.96 0.03 2.58
N LEU A 8 8.26 0.14 1.44
CA LEU A 8 6.80 -0.01 1.35
C LEU A 8 6.39 -1.49 1.40
N THR A 9 6.77 -2.19 2.48
CA THR A 9 6.62 -3.64 2.64
C THR A 9 5.16 -4.10 2.60
N GLN A 10 4.22 -3.21 2.91
CA GLN A 10 2.79 -3.52 2.95
C GLN A 10 2.04 -3.10 1.68
N LEU A 11 2.71 -2.43 0.73
CA LEU A 11 2.07 -1.85 -0.46
C LEU A 11 1.22 -2.88 -1.23
N LYS A 12 1.81 -4.04 -1.53
CA LYS A 12 1.13 -5.11 -2.26
C LYS A 12 -0.12 -5.59 -1.54
N ARG A 13 0.00 -5.86 -0.24
CA ARG A 13 -1.07 -6.38 0.60
C ARG A 13 -2.23 -5.39 0.71
N LEU A 14 -1.92 -4.12 0.94
CA LEU A 14 -2.93 -3.06 0.99
C LEU A 14 -3.61 -2.84 -0.37
N ARG A 15 -2.85 -2.86 -1.48
CA ARG A 15 -3.40 -2.77 -2.83
C ARG A 15 -4.39 -3.90 -3.10
N GLU A 16 -4.01 -5.13 -2.80
CA GLU A 16 -4.85 -6.32 -3.01
C GLU A 16 -6.08 -6.28 -2.12
N GLY A 17 -5.94 -5.85 -0.86
CA GLY A 17 -7.07 -5.62 0.05
C GLY A 17 -8.01 -4.47 -0.37
N CYS A 18 -7.57 -3.58 -1.27
CA CYS A 18 -8.43 -2.60 -1.94
C CYS A 18 -9.07 -3.12 -3.24
N GLY A 19 -8.77 -4.36 -3.65
CA GLY A 19 -9.23 -4.92 -4.91
C GLY A 19 -8.64 -4.26 -6.16
N LEU A 20 -7.45 -3.65 -6.04
CA LEU A 20 -6.82 -2.91 -7.15
C LEU A 20 -5.75 -3.72 -7.87
N THR A 21 -5.70 -3.61 -9.19
CA THR A 21 -4.53 -4.01 -9.98
C THR A 21 -3.39 -2.99 -9.81
N GLN A 22 -2.15 -3.39 -10.14
CA GLN A 22 -1.01 -2.45 -10.13
C GLN A 22 -1.23 -1.26 -11.09
N GLY A 23 -1.87 -1.51 -12.24
CA GLY A 23 -2.21 -0.47 -13.21
C GLY A 23 -3.23 0.54 -12.65
N GLN A 24 -4.28 0.05 -11.99
CA GLN A 24 -5.27 0.92 -11.34
C GLN A 24 -4.66 1.75 -10.22
N LEU A 25 -3.75 1.17 -9.42
CA LEU A 25 -3.03 1.94 -8.41
C LEU A 25 -2.13 3.01 -9.05
N SER A 26 -1.45 2.68 -10.15
CA SER A 26 -0.63 3.63 -10.90
C SER A 26 -1.45 4.82 -11.41
N GLU A 27 -2.59 4.54 -12.05
CA GLU A 27 -3.49 5.57 -12.56
C GLU A 27 -4.03 6.47 -11.45
N ARG A 28 -4.47 5.89 -10.32
CA ARG A 28 -5.04 6.65 -9.19
C ARG A 28 -4.02 7.48 -8.42
N SER A 29 -2.80 6.97 -8.26
CA SER A 29 -1.75 7.64 -7.49
C SER A 29 -0.89 8.59 -8.32
N GLY A 30 -0.93 8.47 -9.65
CA GLY A 30 0.04 9.14 -10.54
C GLY A 30 1.46 8.56 -10.47
N VAL A 31 1.71 7.58 -9.60
CA VAL A 31 3.02 6.91 -9.50
C VAL A 31 3.18 5.93 -10.65
N LYS A 32 4.35 5.95 -11.29
CA LYS A 32 4.64 5.05 -12.42
C LYS A 32 4.49 3.58 -12.02
N LEU A 33 3.83 2.79 -12.87
CA LEU A 33 3.67 1.34 -12.69
C LEU A 33 4.99 0.61 -12.36
N THR A 34 6.08 0.99 -13.04
CA THR A 34 7.41 0.40 -12.81
C THR A 34 7.95 0.68 -11.42
N THR A 35 7.64 1.85 -10.83
CA THR A 35 7.99 2.21 -9.45
C THR A 35 7.22 1.33 -8.46
N ILE A 36 5.90 1.20 -8.64
CA ILE A 36 5.05 0.32 -7.83
C ILE A 36 5.59 -1.12 -7.86
N GLN A 37 5.88 -1.65 -9.04
CA GLN A 37 6.43 -3.00 -9.21
C GLN A 37 7.77 -3.20 -8.48
N LYS A 38 8.68 -2.22 -8.51
CA LYS A 38 9.96 -2.30 -7.80
C LYS A 38 9.77 -2.33 -6.29
N HIS A 39 8.83 -1.56 -5.76
CA HIS A 39 8.49 -1.58 -4.33
C HIS A 39 7.82 -2.89 -3.93
N GLU A 40 6.84 -3.38 -4.68
CA GLU A 40 6.15 -4.64 -4.35
C GLU A 40 7.04 -5.88 -4.44
N ARG A 41 8.08 -5.85 -5.30
CA ARG A 41 9.09 -6.90 -5.37
C ARG A 41 10.21 -6.76 -4.33
N GLY A 42 10.23 -5.69 -3.54
CA GLY A 42 11.30 -5.40 -2.58
C GLY A 42 12.65 -5.04 -3.21
N VAL A 43 12.68 -4.77 -4.52
CA VAL A 43 13.89 -4.29 -5.23
C VAL A 43 14.25 -2.90 -4.73
N GLN A 44 13.23 -2.05 -4.56
CA GLN A 44 13.39 -0.72 -3.98
C GLN A 44 13.17 -0.77 -2.46
N LYS A 45 14.24 -0.53 -1.71
CA LYS A 45 14.26 -0.65 -0.24
C LYS A 45 13.95 0.66 0.51
N SER A 46 13.67 1.75 -0.21
CA SER A 46 13.29 3.03 0.37
C SER A 46 12.40 3.80 -0.59
N ALA A 47 11.34 4.43 -0.09
CA ALA A 47 10.52 5.36 -0.85
C ALA A 47 10.75 6.79 -0.37
N ALA A 48 10.84 7.72 -1.30
CA ALA A 48 10.69 9.13 -1.00
C ALA A 48 9.21 9.47 -0.76
N LEU A 49 8.95 10.57 -0.05
CA LEU A 49 7.60 10.97 0.36
C LEU A 49 6.69 11.28 -0.84
N ASP A 50 7.26 11.80 -1.92
CA ASP A 50 6.60 12.05 -3.21
C ASP A 50 6.12 10.78 -3.92
N VAL A 51 6.63 9.60 -3.54
CA VAL A 51 6.13 8.29 -3.97
C VAL A 51 5.16 7.72 -2.94
N ALA A 52 5.52 7.79 -1.65
CA ALA A 52 4.75 7.11 -0.60
C ALA A 52 3.40 7.79 -0.32
N ALA A 53 3.34 9.12 -0.27
CA ALA A 53 2.11 9.85 0.05
C ALA A 53 1.01 9.64 -1.01
N PRO A 54 1.26 9.79 -2.33
CA PRO A 54 0.21 9.54 -3.34
C PRO A 54 -0.29 8.09 -3.36
N LEU A 55 0.57 7.11 -3.02
CA LEU A 55 0.15 5.72 -2.89
C LEU A 55 -0.78 5.52 -1.68
N ALA A 56 -0.45 6.12 -0.54
CA ALA A 56 -1.29 6.05 0.67
C ALA A 56 -2.67 6.69 0.43
N GLU A 57 -2.70 7.87 -0.21
CA GLU A 57 -3.92 8.56 -0.59
C GLU A 57 -4.79 7.72 -1.54
N ALA A 58 -4.19 7.17 -2.61
CA ALA A 58 -4.91 6.33 -3.57
C ALA A 58 -5.50 5.06 -2.95
N LEU A 59 -4.84 4.52 -1.91
CA LEU A 59 -5.30 3.36 -1.14
C LEU A 59 -6.27 3.74 0.00
N ARG A 60 -6.42 5.04 0.28
CA ARG A 60 -7.19 5.59 1.40
C ARG A 60 -6.75 4.98 2.73
N VAL A 61 -5.45 5.06 3.01
CA VAL A 61 -4.84 4.59 4.25
C VAL A 61 -3.87 5.63 4.80
N PRO A 62 -3.58 5.63 6.12
CA PRO A 62 -2.46 6.39 6.68
C PRO A 62 -1.14 5.97 6.05
N LEU A 63 -0.19 6.91 5.95
CA LEU A 63 1.13 6.67 5.36
C LEU A 63 1.87 5.52 6.05
N GLU A 64 1.73 5.43 7.38
CA GLU A 64 2.34 4.42 8.23
C GLU A 64 1.90 3.00 7.91
N ALA A 65 0.70 2.86 7.34
CA ALA A 65 0.20 1.56 6.90
C ALA A 65 1.13 0.95 5.85
N LEU A 66 1.76 1.76 4.98
CA LEU A 66 2.59 1.24 3.89
C LEU A 66 3.83 0.47 4.36
N PHE A 67 4.27 0.67 5.61
CA PHE A 67 5.46 0.03 6.17
C PHE A 67 5.23 -0.71 7.50
N SER A 68 4.07 -0.51 8.15
CA SER A 68 3.71 -1.21 9.39
C SER A 68 2.69 -2.33 9.16
N ASP A 69 3.11 -3.56 9.43
CA ASP A 69 2.25 -4.75 9.35
C ASP A 69 1.07 -4.70 10.33
N SER A 70 1.30 -4.19 11.56
CA SER A 70 0.25 -4.05 12.57
C SER A 70 -0.86 -3.11 12.11
N ILE A 71 -0.47 -1.94 11.57
CA ILE A 71 -1.44 -0.94 11.09
C ILE A 71 -2.17 -1.46 9.84
N SER A 72 -1.44 -2.05 8.89
CA SER A 72 -2.03 -2.65 7.70
C SER A 72 -3.04 -3.75 8.02
N SER A 73 -2.69 -4.65 8.94
CA SER A 73 -3.56 -5.74 9.37
C SER A 73 -4.84 -5.21 10.01
N GLU A 74 -4.75 -4.18 10.84
CA GLU A 74 -5.91 -3.56 11.48
C GLU A 74 -6.85 -2.91 10.46
N ILE A 75 -6.30 -2.19 9.48
CA ILE A 75 -7.10 -1.57 8.40
C ILE A 75 -7.84 -2.63 7.59
N LEU A 76 -7.16 -3.71 7.21
CA LEU A 76 -7.78 -4.75 6.38
C LEU A 76 -8.87 -5.51 7.14
N LYS A 77 -8.68 -5.78 8.43
CA LYS A 77 -9.72 -6.40 9.29
C LYS A 77 -10.99 -5.55 9.38
N ARG A 78 -10.84 -4.23 9.53
CA ARG A 78 -12.00 -3.31 9.59
C ARG A 78 -12.78 -3.32 8.29
N ARG A 79 -12.08 -3.30 7.15
CA ARG A 79 -12.72 -3.33 5.83
C ARG A 79 -13.48 -4.64 5.54
N THR A 80 -12.96 -5.78 6.00
CA THR A 80 -13.67 -7.06 5.86
C THR A 80 -14.92 -7.09 6.73
N ALA A 81 -14.83 -6.61 7.98
CA ALA A 81 -15.99 -6.56 8.89
C ALA A 81 -17.10 -5.61 8.37
N GLU A 82 -16.74 -4.48 7.77
CA GLU A 82 -17.70 -3.53 7.21
C GLU A 82 -18.38 -4.05 5.93
N GLY A 83 -17.67 -4.85 5.14
CA GLY A 83 -18.19 -5.46 3.89
C GLY A 83 -19.25 -6.54 4.12
N GLU A 84 -19.23 -7.22 5.26
CA GLU A 84 -20.17 -8.30 5.63
C GLU A 84 -21.56 -7.77 6.06
N THR A 85 -21.68 -6.49 6.39
CA THR A 85 -22.95 -5.89 6.88
C THR A 85 -23.92 -5.45 5.77
N ARG A 86 -23.59 -5.70 4.50
CA ARG A 86 -24.43 -5.33 3.33
C ARG A 86 -25.01 -6.58 2.66
N GLU A 87 -25.91 -7.27 3.35
CA GLU A 87 -26.85 -8.26 2.78
C GLU A 87 -28.29 -7.91 3.18
#